data_AF-A0A174BMZ5-F1
#
_entry.id   AF-A0A174BMZ5-F1
#
_cell.length_a   1.000
_cell.length_b   1.000
_cell.length_c   1.000
_cell.angle_alpha   90.00
_cell.angle_beta   90.00
_cell.angle_gamma   90.00
#
_symmetry.space_group_name_H-M   'P 1'
#
loop_
_entity.id
_entity.type
_entity.pdbx_description
1 polymer ?
#
loop_
_entity_poly.entity_id
_entity_poly.type
_entity_poly.pdbx_seq_one_letter_code
_entity_poly.pdbx_strand_id
1 'polypeptide(L)'
;MKKWYLYFSAVLIGICVWIAGALPASATDVWVDHWESENVDVYVMDDTISYGTRSTGRWFKVSTKLVQDGQLQQVVDWEFSKYKSDMWRYETNTMDGTHTTVVIVHNGVFEYAMNQIGWSYYIRNGWYYY
;
A
#
# COMPACT_ATOMS: atom_id res chain seq x y z
N MET A 1 31.71 -3.14 42.54
CA MET A 1 30.74 -4.06 41.90
C MET A 1 29.55 -3.35 41.25
N LYS A 2 28.84 -2.42 41.92
CA LYS A 2 27.64 -1.75 41.35
C LYS A 2 27.85 -0.94 40.06
N LYS A 3 29.01 -0.27 39.88
CA LYS A 3 29.28 0.53 38.67
C LYS A 3 29.47 -0.31 37.40
N TRP A 4 30.01 -1.51 37.49
CA TRP A 4 30.21 -2.39 36.32
C TRP A 4 28.91 -2.89 35.72
N TYR A 5 27.88 -3.14 36.53
CA TYR A 5 26.54 -3.45 36.01
C TYR A 5 25.95 -2.31 35.19
N LEU A 6 26.17 -1.05 35.60
CA LEU A 6 25.69 0.12 34.84
C LEU A 6 26.37 0.24 33.48
N TYR A 7 27.70 0.03 33.40
CA TYR A 7 28.42 0.04 32.13
C TYR A 7 28.00 -1.13 31.24
N PHE A 8 27.83 -2.32 31.81
CA PHE A 8 27.40 -3.50 31.08
C PHE A 8 25.98 -3.34 30.53
N SER A 9 25.05 -2.81 31.32
CA SER A 9 23.68 -2.50 30.88
C SER A 9 23.66 -1.43 29.78
N ALA A 10 24.50 -0.40 29.88
CA ALA A 10 24.59 0.63 28.85
C ALA A 10 25.11 0.09 27.51
N VAL A 11 26.10 -0.82 27.55
CA VAL A 11 26.60 -1.51 26.35
C VAL A 11 25.53 -2.41 25.74
N LEU A 12 24.79 -3.16 26.56
CA LEU A 12 23.70 -4.01 26.08
C LEU A 12 22.58 -3.20 25.40
N ILE A 13 22.18 -2.09 26.01
CA ILE A 13 21.17 -1.19 25.41
C ILE A 13 21.68 -0.63 24.09
N GLY A 14 22.95 -0.21 24.03
CA GLY A 14 23.57 0.27 22.79
C GLY A 14 23.57 -0.77 21.67
N ILE A 15 23.89 -2.03 21.99
CA ILE A 15 23.86 -3.14 21.03
C ILE A 15 22.42 -3.42 20.56
N CYS A 16 21.44 -3.44 21.47
CA CYS A 16 20.04 -3.67 21.11
C CYS A 16 19.49 -2.58 20.17
N VAL A 17 19.83 -1.30 20.43
CA VAL A 17 19.42 -0.18 19.56
C VAL A 17 20.08 -0.29 18.18
N TRP A 18 21.35 -0.70 18.11
CA TRP A 18 22.07 -0.88 16.86
C TRP A 18 21.50 -2.04 16.03
N ILE A 19 21.17 -3.18 16.65
CA ILE A 19 20.53 -4.32 15.99
C ILE A 19 19.13 -3.97 15.50
N ALA A 20 18.33 -3.26 16.30
CA ALA A 20 16.99 -2.83 15.90
C ALA A 20 17.01 -1.84 14.71
N GLY A 21 18.00 -0.94 14.67
CA GLY A 21 18.19 0.00 13.55
C GLY A 21 18.81 -0.63 12.30
N ALA A 22 19.37 -1.84 12.39
CA ALA A 22 19.98 -2.57 11.28
C ALA A 22 19.02 -3.55 10.59
N LEU A 23 17.74 -3.60 11.01
CA LEU A 23 16.74 -4.37 10.29
C LEU A 23 16.58 -3.77 8.88
N PRO A 24 16.73 -4.58 7.82
CA PRO A 24 16.54 -4.08 6.46
C PRO A 24 15.09 -3.62 6.30
N ALA A 25 14.89 -2.38 5.87
CA ALA A 25 13.62 -1.95 5.31
C ALA A 25 13.47 -2.67 3.96
N SER A 26 12.69 -3.76 3.94
CA SER A 26 12.37 -4.47 2.70
C SER A 26 11.25 -3.70 2.01
N ALA A 27 11.61 -2.78 1.11
CA ALA A 27 10.67 -2.27 0.12
C ALA A 27 10.48 -3.38 -0.92
N THR A 28 9.35 -4.09 -0.88
CA THR A 28 9.09 -5.21 -1.79
C THR A 28 8.10 -4.74 -2.85
N ASP A 29 8.59 -4.64 -4.09
CA ASP A 29 7.72 -4.41 -5.23
C ASP A 29 7.02 -5.73 -5.60
N VAL A 30 5.69 -5.78 -5.46
CA VAL A 30 4.89 -6.98 -5.74
C VAL A 30 4.13 -6.82 -7.04
N TRP A 31 4.37 -7.71 -8.00
CA TRP A 31 3.60 -7.74 -9.24
C TRP A 31 2.15 -8.13 -8.96
N VAL A 32 1.19 -7.30 -9.38
CA VAL A 32 -0.23 -7.49 -9.09
C VAL A 32 -1.11 -7.51 -10.33
N ASP A 33 -0.64 -6.98 -11.46
CA ASP A 33 -1.47 -6.84 -12.66
C ASP A 33 -0.62 -6.66 -13.94
N HIS A 34 -1.24 -6.95 -15.08
CA HIS A 34 -0.71 -6.67 -16.42
C HIS A 34 -1.80 -6.02 -17.29
N TRP A 35 -1.57 -4.78 -17.69
CA TRP A 35 -2.48 -4.01 -18.54
C TRP A 35 -2.19 -4.27 -20.01
N GLU A 36 -2.85 -5.29 -20.56
CA GLU A 36 -2.69 -5.77 -21.94
C GLU A 36 -2.77 -4.66 -23.02
N SER A 37 -3.66 -3.68 -22.85
CA SER A 37 -3.84 -2.60 -23.83
C SER A 37 -2.64 -1.67 -23.95
N GLU A 38 -1.86 -1.55 -22.88
CA GLU A 38 -0.71 -0.65 -22.77
C GLU A 38 0.61 -1.42 -22.67
N ASN A 39 0.56 -2.76 -22.55
CA ASN A 39 1.72 -3.62 -22.25
C ASN A 39 2.48 -3.13 -21.01
N VAL A 40 1.75 -2.86 -19.93
CA VAL A 40 2.29 -2.34 -18.66
C VAL A 40 2.12 -3.35 -17.55
N ASP A 41 3.21 -3.70 -16.89
CA ASP A 41 3.20 -4.43 -15.63
C ASP A 41 3.04 -3.47 -14.45
N VAL A 42 2.17 -3.83 -13.51
CA VAL A 42 1.88 -3.04 -12.31
C VAL A 42 2.47 -3.73 -11.10
N TYR A 43 3.34 -3.01 -10.39
CA TYR A 43 3.95 -3.48 -9.15
C TYR A 43 3.53 -2.59 -7.97
N VAL A 44 2.92 -3.16 -6.94
CA VAL A 44 2.62 -2.47 -5.69
C VAL A 44 3.89 -2.31 -4.87
N MET A 45 4.13 -1.11 -4.37
CA MET A 45 5.13 -0.82 -3.35
C MET A 45 4.49 -1.10 -1.97
N ASP A 46 4.68 -2.29 -1.43
CA ASP A 46 3.94 -2.79 -0.26
C ASP A 46 4.12 -1.93 1.00
N ASP A 47 5.32 -1.39 1.20
CA ASP A 47 5.72 -0.52 2.29
C ASP A 47 5.03 0.86 2.27
N THR A 48 4.39 1.23 1.15
CA THR A 48 3.64 2.48 1.01
C THR A 48 2.18 2.36 1.42
N ILE A 49 1.69 1.15 1.74
CA ILE A 49 0.31 0.95 2.14
C ILE A 49 0.03 1.68 3.45
N SER A 50 -0.88 2.65 3.40
CA SER A 50 -1.43 3.32 4.58
C SER A 50 -2.94 3.29 4.55
N TYR A 51 -3.59 3.14 5.69
CA TYR A 51 -5.04 2.96 5.73
C TYR A 51 -5.65 3.51 7.01
N GLY A 52 -6.96 3.75 6.97
CA GLY A 52 -7.69 4.22 8.13
C GLY A 52 -9.18 4.41 7.89
N THR A 53 -9.80 5.13 8.81
CA THR A 53 -11.23 5.49 8.73
C THR A 53 -11.37 7.01 8.91
N ARG A 54 -12.11 7.65 8.01
CA ARG A 54 -12.54 9.07 8.10
C ARG A 54 -14.03 9.12 8.40
N SER A 55 -14.56 10.32 8.65
CA SER A 55 -16.00 10.56 8.84
C SER A 55 -16.86 10.08 7.64
N THR A 56 -16.25 10.01 6.45
CA THR A 56 -16.91 9.58 5.21
C THR A 56 -16.84 8.07 4.96
N GLY A 57 -15.92 7.33 5.61
CA GLY A 57 -15.74 5.91 5.40
C GLY A 57 -14.28 5.44 5.55
N ARG A 58 -14.04 4.17 5.23
CA ARG A 58 -12.69 3.60 5.15
C ARG A 58 -11.94 4.14 3.93
N TRP A 59 -10.63 4.23 4.07
CA TRP A 59 -9.73 4.62 3.00
C TRP A 59 -8.40 3.89 3.13
N PHE A 60 -7.71 3.73 2.02
CA PHE A 60 -6.30 3.35 1.99
C PHE A 60 -5.57 4.03 0.83
N LYS A 61 -4.26 4.17 0.96
CA LYS A 61 -3.35 4.66 -0.07
C LYS A 61 -2.29 3.62 -0.35
N VAL A 62 -1.84 3.54 -1.58
CA VAL A 62 -0.74 2.68 -2.01
C VAL A 62 -0.11 3.26 -3.27
N SER A 63 1.21 3.17 -3.37
CA SER A 63 1.95 3.56 -4.57
C SER A 63 2.25 2.33 -5.43
N THR A 64 2.25 2.51 -6.74
CA THR A 64 2.58 1.46 -7.71
C THR A 64 3.64 1.94 -8.69
N LYS A 65 4.54 1.05 -9.09
CA LYS A 65 5.43 1.22 -10.23
C LYS A 65 4.76 0.65 -11.47
N LEU A 66 4.64 1.47 -12.51
CA LEU A 66 4.25 1.02 -13.85
C LEU A 66 5.52 0.74 -14.65
N VAL A 67 5.68 -0.50 -15.08
CA VAL A 67 6.86 -0.96 -15.81
C VAL A 67 6.43 -1.40 -17.21
N GLN A 68 7.13 -0.91 -18.22
CA GLN A 68 6.92 -1.28 -19.62
C GLN A 68 8.26 -1.65 -20.23
N ASP A 69 8.32 -2.81 -20.90
CA ASP A 69 9.55 -3.36 -21.50
C ASP A 69 10.74 -3.43 -20.52
N GLY A 70 10.45 -3.76 -19.25
CA GLY A 70 11.44 -3.85 -18.17
C GLY A 70 11.98 -2.51 -17.69
N GLN A 71 11.42 -1.38 -18.13
CA GLN A 71 11.78 -0.03 -17.69
C GLN A 71 10.67 0.58 -16.84
N LEU A 72 11.05 1.21 -15.72
CA LEU A 72 10.13 2.00 -14.92
C LEU A 72 9.67 3.22 -15.71
N GLN A 73 8.37 3.30 -15.99
CA GLN A 73 7.76 4.43 -16.68
C GLN A 73 7.38 5.53 -15.68
N GLN A 74 6.64 5.16 -14.63
CA GLN A 74 6.19 6.10 -13.62
C GLN A 74 5.82 5.42 -12.31
N VAL A 75 5.77 6.22 -11.24
CA VAL A 75 5.16 5.86 -9.95
C VAL A 75 3.79 6.54 -9.87
N VAL A 76 2.75 5.76 -9.59
CA VAL A 76 1.37 6.23 -9.43
C VAL A 76 0.95 6.05 -7.98
N ASP A 77 0.48 7.13 -7.36
CA ASP A 77 -0.09 7.08 -6.02
C ASP A 77 -1.60 6.92 -6.14
N TRP A 78 -2.14 5.87 -5.52
CA TRP A 78 -3.57 5.58 -5.49
C TRP A 78 -4.13 5.93 -4.13
N GLU A 79 -5.28 6.62 -4.09
CA GLU A 79 -6.11 6.74 -2.90
C GLU A 79 -7.45 6.06 -3.16
N PHE A 80 -7.69 4.95 -2.46
CA PHE A 80 -8.95 4.24 -2.47
C PHE A 80 -9.79 4.68 -1.29
N SER A 81 -11.06 5.00 -1.54
CA SER A 81 -11.96 5.43 -0.48
C SER A 81 -13.39 4.99 -0.74
N LYS A 82 -14.14 4.88 0.35
CA LYS A 82 -15.58 4.65 0.34
C LYS A 82 -16.31 5.86 0.88
N TYR A 83 -17.43 6.23 0.25
CA TYR A 83 -18.41 7.14 0.83
C TYR A 83 -19.60 6.35 1.39
N LYS A 84 -19.71 6.27 2.72
CA LYS A 84 -20.80 5.57 3.45
C LYS A 84 -21.00 4.11 2.99
N SER A 85 -22.13 3.79 2.37
CA SER A 85 -22.51 2.46 1.87
C SER A 85 -22.24 2.26 0.37
N ASP A 86 -21.55 3.20 -0.28
CA ASP A 86 -21.33 3.21 -1.72
C ASP A 86 -20.19 2.27 -2.16
N MET A 87 -20.06 2.03 -3.47
CA MET A 87 -18.97 1.25 -4.07
C MET A 87 -17.60 1.82 -3.71
N TRP A 88 -16.56 0.97 -3.70
CA TRP A 88 -15.18 1.45 -3.62
C TRP A 88 -14.86 2.32 -4.82
N ARG A 89 -14.16 3.43 -4.54
CA ARG A 89 -13.69 4.38 -5.53
C ARG A 89 -12.21 4.64 -5.35
N TYR A 90 -11.57 5.16 -6.38
CA TYR A 90 -10.18 5.57 -6.33
C TYR A 90 -9.95 6.91 -7.04
N GLU A 91 -8.88 7.57 -6.64
CA GLU A 91 -8.23 8.64 -7.39
C GLU A 91 -6.73 8.35 -7.46
N THR A 92 -6.06 8.88 -8.48
CA THR A 92 -4.60 8.79 -8.59
C THR A 92 -3.97 10.18 -8.71
N ASN A 93 -2.69 10.29 -8.38
CA ASN A 93 -1.91 11.52 -8.60
C ASN A 93 -1.81 11.95 -10.09
N THR A 94 -2.13 11.05 -11.02
CA THR A 94 -2.19 11.31 -12.47
C THR A 94 -3.55 11.82 -12.96
N MET A 95 -4.58 11.82 -12.11
CA MET A 95 -5.90 12.38 -12.42
C MET A 95 -5.94 13.90 -12.19
N ASP A 96 -6.97 14.56 -12.72
CA ASP A 96 -7.19 16.00 -12.55
C ASP A 96 -7.58 16.42 -11.11
N GLY A 97 -7.81 15.46 -10.22
CA GLY A 97 -8.16 15.67 -8.81
C GLY A 97 -9.57 16.21 -8.56
N THR A 98 -10.43 16.25 -9.59
CA THR A 98 -11.80 16.80 -9.48
C THR A 98 -12.86 15.73 -9.21
N HIS A 99 -12.53 14.46 -9.45
CA HIS A 99 -13.45 13.34 -9.34
C HIS A 99 -12.73 12.06 -8.94
N THR A 100 -13.53 11.07 -8.51
CA THR A 100 -13.08 9.70 -8.22
C THR A 100 -13.74 8.74 -9.20
N THR A 101 -13.07 7.64 -9.50
CA THR A 101 -13.56 6.57 -10.39
C THR A 101 -13.96 5.34 -9.59
N VAL A 102 -15.02 4.64 -10.01
CA VAL A 102 -15.45 3.39 -9.35
C VAL A 102 -14.45 2.27 -9.65
N VAL A 103 -14.09 1.51 -8.62
CA VAL A 103 -13.17 0.36 -8.78
C VAL A 103 -13.90 -0.79 -9.48
N ILE A 104 -13.50 -1.10 -10.71
CA ILE A 104 -13.97 -2.26 -11.48
C ILE A 104 -13.35 -3.54 -10.89
N VAL A 105 -14.09 -4.65 -10.93
CA VAL A 105 -13.58 -5.98 -10.52
C VAL A 105 -12.32 -6.41 -11.27
N HIS A 106 -11.54 -7.27 -10.61
CA HIS A 106 -10.21 -7.71 -11.00
C HIS A 106 -9.17 -6.59 -11.03
N ASN A 107 -9.27 -5.62 -10.11
CA ASN A 107 -8.24 -4.61 -9.92
C ASN A 107 -7.15 -5.16 -8.97
N GLY A 108 -6.00 -5.55 -9.53
CA GLY A 108 -4.92 -6.21 -8.76
C GLY A 108 -4.37 -5.37 -7.62
N VAL A 109 -4.27 -4.05 -7.81
CA VAL A 109 -3.81 -3.10 -6.78
C VAL A 109 -4.75 -3.09 -5.59
N PHE A 110 -6.05 -2.97 -5.85
CA PHE A 110 -7.11 -2.97 -4.83
C PHE A 110 -7.16 -4.29 -4.08
N GLU A 111 -7.22 -5.41 -4.78
CA GLU A 111 -7.34 -6.74 -4.16
C GLU A 111 -6.12 -7.08 -3.29
N TYR A 112 -4.91 -6.76 -3.77
CA TYR A 112 -3.69 -6.95 -3.01
C TYR A 112 -3.69 -6.10 -1.73
N ALA A 113 -3.96 -4.80 -1.83
CA ALA A 113 -3.97 -3.92 -0.67
C ALA A 113 -5.03 -4.33 0.36
N MET A 114 -6.25 -4.68 -0.08
CA MET A 114 -7.31 -5.16 0.82
C MET A 114 -6.90 -6.43 1.57
N ASN A 115 -6.21 -7.36 0.90
CA ASN A 115 -5.68 -8.56 1.52
C ASN A 115 -4.59 -8.24 2.55
N GLN A 116 -3.63 -7.36 2.23
CA GLN A 116 -2.57 -6.96 3.16
C GLN A 116 -3.14 -6.25 4.41
N ILE A 117 -4.18 -5.42 4.23
CA ILE A 117 -4.85 -4.71 5.32
C ILE A 117 -5.73 -5.67 6.16
N GLY A 118 -6.16 -6.80 5.60
CA GLY A 118 -7.08 -7.75 6.24
C GLY A 118 -8.53 -7.27 6.22
N TRP A 119 -8.94 -6.49 5.20
CA TRP A 119 -10.31 -6.05 5.02
C TRP A 119 -11.07 -6.96 4.07
N SER A 120 -12.26 -7.38 4.49
CA SER A 120 -13.21 -8.10 3.63
C SER A 120 -13.86 -7.18 2.61
N TYR A 121 -14.24 -7.75 1.47
CA TYR A 121 -15.10 -7.12 0.48
C TYR A 121 -16.00 -8.18 -0.17
N TYR A 122 -17.04 -7.75 -0.87
CA TYR A 122 -17.85 -8.60 -1.74
C TYR A 122 -18.07 -7.95 -3.10
N ILE A 123 -18.31 -8.77 -4.12
CA ILE A 123 -18.53 -8.31 -5.49
C ILE A 123 -20.03 -8.34 -5.78
N ARG A 124 -20.55 -7.25 -6.35
CA ARG A 124 -21.93 -7.20 -6.87
C ARG A 124 -21.97 -6.33 -8.13
N ASN A 125 -22.62 -6.82 -9.18
CA ASN A 125 -22.79 -6.08 -10.45
C ASN A 125 -21.48 -5.58 -11.07
N GLY A 126 -20.35 -6.28 -10.88
CA GLY A 126 -19.05 -5.86 -11.42
C GLY A 126 -18.28 -4.84 -10.59
N TRP A 127 -18.70 -4.59 -9.34
CA TRP A 127 -18.07 -3.61 -8.44
C TRP A 127 -17.76 -4.21 -7.06
N TYR A 128 -16.76 -3.64 -6.38
CA TYR A 128 -16.43 -3.98 -5.00
C TYR A 128 -17.25 -3.19 -3.97
N TYR A 129 -17.73 -3.91 -2.96
CA TYR A 129 -18.44 -3.40 -1.80
C TYR A 129 -17.81 -3.94 -0.51
N TYR A 130 -18.14 -3.32 0.62
CA TYR A 130 -17.74 -3.76 1.97
C TYR A 130 -18.92 -4.39 2.70
#